data_AF-A0A967A8X6-F1
#
_entry.id   AF-A0A967A8X6-F1
#
_cell.length_a   1.000
_cell.length_b   1.000
_cell.length_c   1.000
_cell.angle_alpha   90.00
_cell.angle_beta   90.00
_cell.angle_gamma   90.00
#
_symmetry.space_group_name_H-M   'P 1'
#
loop_
_entity.id
_entity.type
_entity.pdbx_description
1 polymer ?
#
loop_
_entity_poly.entity_id
_entity_poly.type
_entity_poly.pdbx_seq_one_letter_code
_entity_poly.pdbx_strand_id
1 'polypeptide(L)'
;MNNTTRTNRSIDLLTNERGAVAAMTAIFLIVLLAMGAAAIDVGHALVARTELQTAADAGALAGTRALGLIYEGMTPAAQQSYTLTGGDQATIVAAVQTTAGANMAAGVSIAINPGDIAIGTWNPTTRTHTPTVNQPKAVRVTARRDSSANGPISTFLASVIGLTSVNVVAVATADMTAVGQTAPGQLDVPFGISTFYFTQFGCGDAIQFYPNDGTPQACSAWNTFDQSPANANTLRTIIDGLRTGSYQSPGTAPGDTLNFTNGNVASVFPSLINLYNAKKDASGNWDVFVPVYDSPSCAASENSGALPIVGYAEARITNVQGSPNHLITATVLCNIFEGNTTGGGPPYGPVLSTIPGLVE
;
A
#
# COMPACT_ATOMS: atom_id res chain seq x y z
N MET A 1 -85.99 15.10 -42.22
CA MET A 1 -85.63 14.44 -40.94
C MET A 1 -85.14 13.04 -41.29
N ASN A 2 -83.83 12.79 -41.30
CA ASN A 2 -83.27 11.43 -41.34
C ASN A 2 -82.20 11.38 -40.25
N ASN A 3 -82.50 10.59 -39.22
CA ASN A 3 -81.74 10.51 -37.97
C ASN A 3 -80.66 9.43 -38.14
N THR A 4 -79.43 9.84 -38.48
CA THR A 4 -78.26 8.94 -38.45
C THR A 4 -77.77 8.79 -37.02
N THR A 5 -78.17 7.70 -36.39
CA THR A 5 -77.62 7.21 -35.12
C THR A 5 -76.15 6.85 -35.31
N ARG A 6 -75.25 7.70 -34.80
CA ARG A 6 -73.84 7.36 -34.59
C ARG A 6 -73.76 6.24 -33.53
N THR A 7 -73.54 5.02 -33.97
CA THR A 7 -73.22 3.91 -33.07
C THR A 7 -71.84 4.14 -32.45
N ASN A 8 -71.81 4.22 -31.12
CA ASN A 8 -70.60 4.36 -30.31
C ASN A 8 -69.74 3.08 -30.41
N ARG A 9 -68.94 2.97 -31.46
CA ARG A 9 -67.97 1.89 -31.72
C ARG A 9 -66.92 1.68 -30.61
N SER A 10 -66.79 2.62 -29.68
CA SER A 10 -65.82 2.57 -28.58
C SER A 10 -66.19 1.55 -27.48
N ILE A 11 -67.46 1.16 -27.35
CA ILE A 11 -67.92 0.29 -26.26
C ILE A 11 -67.82 -1.21 -26.63
N ASP A 12 -67.93 -1.56 -27.92
CA ASP A 12 -67.83 -2.95 -28.42
C ASP A 12 -66.42 -3.56 -28.33
N LEU A 13 -65.39 -2.72 -28.16
CA LEU A 13 -64.03 -3.16 -27.89
C LEU A 13 -63.86 -3.69 -26.46
N LEU A 14 -64.77 -3.39 -25.53
CA LEU A 14 -64.65 -3.79 -24.12
C LEU A 14 -65.39 -5.10 -23.79
N THR A 15 -66.19 -5.64 -24.72
CA THR A 15 -67.09 -6.78 -24.48
C THR A 15 -66.69 -8.08 -25.21
N ASN A 16 -65.60 -8.07 -25.98
CA ASN A 16 -65.14 -9.22 -26.77
C ASN A 16 -63.78 -9.71 -26.25
N GLU A 17 -63.55 -11.03 -26.17
CA GLU A 17 -62.29 -11.63 -25.65
C GLU A 17 -61.03 -11.03 -26.29
N ARG A 18 -61.11 -10.67 -27.58
CA ARG A 18 -60.01 -10.01 -28.32
C ARG A 18 -59.70 -8.60 -27.83
N GLY A 19 -60.70 -7.88 -27.35
CA GLY A 19 -60.57 -6.53 -26.80
C GLY A 19 -59.99 -6.52 -25.39
N ALA A 20 -60.37 -7.49 -24.55
CA ALA A 20 -59.76 -7.71 -23.25
C ALA A 20 -58.27 -8.07 -23.36
N VAL A 21 -57.90 -8.95 -24.29
CA VAL A 21 -56.49 -9.29 -24.58
C VAL A 21 -55.72 -8.07 -25.09
N ALA A 22 -56.31 -7.24 -25.95
CA ALA A 22 -55.67 -6.02 -26.44
C ALA A 22 -55.41 -5.00 -25.32
N ALA A 23 -56.38 -4.79 -24.42
CA ALA A 23 -56.24 -3.92 -23.26
C ALA A 23 -55.16 -4.44 -22.29
N MET A 24 -55.16 -5.74 -22.00
CA MET A 24 -54.15 -6.36 -21.15
C MET A 24 -52.75 -6.26 -21.77
N THR A 25 -52.61 -6.51 -23.07
CA THR A 25 -51.35 -6.36 -23.81
C THR A 25 -50.83 -4.92 -23.76
N ALA A 26 -51.71 -3.93 -23.94
CA ALA A 26 -51.33 -2.52 -23.87
C ALA A 26 -50.80 -2.14 -22.47
N ILE A 27 -51.44 -2.63 -21.40
CA ILE A 27 -50.97 -2.40 -20.02
C ILE A 27 -49.62 -3.07 -19.80
N PHE A 28 -49.45 -4.34 -20.20
CA PHE A 28 -48.17 -5.04 -20.06
C PHE A 28 -47.05 -4.39 -20.87
N LEU A 29 -47.33 -3.87 -22.06
CA LEU A 29 -46.35 -3.12 -22.84
C LEU A 29 -45.85 -1.88 -22.09
N ILE A 30 -46.74 -1.12 -21.45
CA ILE A 30 -46.36 0.05 -20.64
C ILE A 30 -45.46 -0.39 -19.47
N VAL A 31 -45.82 -1.48 -18.79
CA VAL A 31 -45.01 -2.01 -17.67
C VAL A 31 -43.63 -2.46 -18.16
N LEU A 32 -43.55 -3.19 -19.28
CA LEU A 32 -42.28 -3.64 -19.85
C LEU A 32 -41.40 -2.47 -20.29
N LEU A 33 -41.98 -1.43 -20.89
CA LEU A 33 -41.26 -0.21 -21.25
C LEU A 33 -40.76 0.54 -20.01
N ALA A 34 -41.57 0.63 -18.94
CA ALA A 34 -41.17 1.23 -17.68
C ALA A 34 -40.03 0.46 -16.98
N MET A 35 -40.06 -0.88 -17.04
CA MET A 35 -38.97 -1.71 -16.51
C MET A 35 -37.70 -1.57 -17.35
N GLY A 36 -37.80 -1.58 -18.68
CA GLY A 36 -36.66 -1.35 -19.57
C GLY A 36 -36.04 0.03 -19.38
N ALA A 37 -36.89 1.04 -19.17
CA ALA A 37 -36.49 2.39 -18.80
C ALA A 37 -35.67 2.45 -17.51
N ALA A 38 -36.21 1.88 -16.43
CA ALA A 38 -35.52 1.83 -15.14
C ALA A 38 -34.19 1.06 -15.25
N ALA A 39 -34.15 -0.02 -16.04
CA ALA A 39 -32.92 -0.78 -16.26
C ALA A 39 -31.83 0.07 -16.93
N ILE A 40 -32.18 0.94 -17.89
CA ILE A 40 -31.23 1.87 -18.53
C ILE A 40 -30.71 2.89 -17.52
N ASP A 41 -31.58 3.52 -16.73
CA ASP A 41 -31.19 4.54 -15.75
C ASP A 41 -30.29 3.96 -14.65
N VAL A 42 -30.64 2.78 -14.13
CA VAL A 42 -29.83 2.06 -13.15
C VAL A 42 -28.50 1.64 -13.77
N GLY A 43 -28.51 1.10 -15.00
CA GLY A 43 -27.30 0.72 -15.72
C GLY A 43 -26.33 1.91 -15.88
N HIS A 44 -26.85 3.07 -16.30
CA HIS A 44 -26.08 4.29 -16.45
C HIS A 44 -25.50 4.77 -15.10
N ALA A 45 -26.29 4.72 -14.01
CA ALA A 45 -25.81 5.09 -12.68
C ALA A 45 -24.71 4.15 -12.16
N LEU A 46 -24.80 2.84 -12.44
CA LEU A 46 -23.79 1.85 -12.07
C LEU A 46 -22.48 2.02 -12.84
N VAL A 47 -22.56 2.36 -14.13
CA VAL A 47 -21.37 2.73 -14.94
C VAL A 47 -20.71 3.97 -14.35
N ALA A 48 -21.49 5.02 -14.07
CA ALA A 48 -20.97 6.24 -13.48
C ALA A 48 -20.34 6.01 -12.09
N ARG A 49 -20.86 5.06 -11.30
CA ARG A 49 -20.25 4.66 -10.02
C ARG A 49 -18.87 4.03 -10.22
N THR A 50 -18.72 3.20 -11.25
CA THR A 50 -17.44 2.54 -11.57
C THR A 50 -16.41 3.54 -12.06
N GLU A 51 -16.84 4.51 -12.87
CA GLU A 51 -16.00 5.63 -13.30
C GLU A 51 -15.59 6.52 -12.11
N LEU A 52 -16.50 6.79 -11.17
CA LEU A 52 -16.17 7.48 -9.92
C LEU A 52 -15.19 6.69 -9.05
N GLN A 53 -15.31 5.36 -9.00
CA GLN A 53 -14.36 4.52 -8.29
C GLN A 53 -12.96 4.66 -8.89
N THR A 54 -12.85 4.66 -10.23
CA THR A 54 -11.57 4.88 -10.91
C THR A 54 -10.94 6.24 -10.53
N ALA A 55 -11.76 7.29 -10.45
CA ALA A 55 -11.31 8.61 -10.01
C ALA A 55 -10.85 8.62 -8.53
N ALA A 56 -11.60 7.95 -7.64
CA ALA A 56 -11.26 7.82 -6.23
C ALA A 56 -9.95 7.02 -6.03
N ASP A 57 -9.82 5.88 -6.70
CA ASP A 57 -8.65 5.00 -6.66
C ASP A 57 -7.39 5.73 -7.13
N ALA A 58 -7.49 6.40 -8.28
CA ALA A 58 -6.39 7.17 -8.84
C ALA A 58 -5.99 8.34 -7.92
N GLY A 59 -6.98 9.03 -7.34
CA GLY A 59 -6.76 10.07 -6.35
C GLY A 59 -6.06 9.56 -5.09
N ALA A 60 -6.55 8.46 -4.52
CA ALA A 60 -5.99 7.86 -3.30
C ALA A 60 -4.53 7.41 -3.52
N LEU A 61 -4.26 6.69 -4.61
CA LEU A 61 -2.89 6.28 -4.95
C LEU A 61 -1.96 7.48 -5.16
N ALA A 62 -2.41 8.53 -5.86
CA ALA A 62 -1.60 9.73 -6.06
C ALA A 62 -1.33 10.48 -4.75
N GLY A 63 -2.34 10.62 -3.90
CA GLY A 63 -2.20 11.25 -2.59
C GLY A 63 -1.23 10.49 -1.69
N THR A 64 -1.37 9.17 -1.59
CA THR A 64 -0.47 8.35 -0.77
C THR A 64 0.94 8.29 -1.38
N ARG A 65 1.10 8.35 -2.71
CA ARG A 65 2.42 8.44 -3.34
C ARG A 65 3.10 9.77 -3.01
N ALA A 66 2.37 10.89 -3.06
CA ALA A 66 2.89 12.20 -2.64
C ALA A 66 3.30 12.19 -1.17
N LEU A 67 2.53 11.53 -0.31
CA LEU A 67 2.91 11.30 1.09
C LEU A 67 4.21 10.49 1.21
N GLY A 68 4.39 9.44 0.39
CA GLY A 68 5.61 8.63 0.38
C GLY A 68 6.86 9.42 -0.02
N LEU A 69 6.74 10.30 -1.02
CA LEU A 69 7.82 11.17 -1.47
C LEU A 69 8.27 12.17 -0.40
N ILE A 70 7.37 12.59 0.49
CA ILE A 70 7.71 13.46 1.63
C ILE A 70 8.62 12.70 2.60
N TYR A 71 8.33 11.43 2.88
CA TYR A 71 9.17 10.60 3.75
C TYR A 71 10.52 10.21 3.12
N GLU A 72 10.58 10.05 1.80
CA GLU A 72 11.81 9.67 1.09
C GLU A 72 12.98 10.65 1.31
N GLY A 73 12.68 11.93 1.57
CA GLY A 73 13.69 12.94 1.89
C GLY A 73 14.21 12.92 3.33
N MET A 74 13.73 12.00 4.18
CA MET A 74 13.96 12.03 5.62
C MET A 74 14.80 10.87 6.10
N THR A 75 15.62 11.13 7.13
CA THR A 75 16.26 10.05 7.88
C THR A 75 15.20 9.19 8.60
N PRO A 76 15.46 7.90 8.83
CA PRO A 76 14.58 7.00 9.59
C PRO A 76 14.17 7.53 10.97
N ALA A 77 15.07 8.25 11.64
CA ALA A 77 14.77 8.91 12.91
C ALA A 77 13.73 10.03 12.77
N ALA A 78 13.85 10.84 11.71
CA ALA A 78 12.93 11.95 11.44
C ALA A 78 11.53 11.45 11.06
N GLN A 79 11.44 10.37 10.28
CA GLN A 79 10.16 9.79 9.85
C GLN A 79 9.28 9.33 11.02
N GLN A 80 9.90 8.75 12.07
CA GLN A 80 9.17 8.22 13.23
C GLN A 80 8.42 9.27 14.05
N SER A 81 8.91 10.51 14.04
CA SER A 81 8.29 11.62 14.78
C SER A 81 7.68 12.68 13.85
N TYR A 82 7.57 12.39 12.57
CA TYR A 82 7.17 13.40 11.59
C TYR A 82 5.66 13.68 11.65
N THR A 83 5.34 14.97 11.73
CA THR A 83 3.99 15.51 11.62
C THR A 83 3.91 16.36 10.35
N LEU A 84 2.91 16.08 9.50
CA LEU A 84 2.72 16.83 8.27
C LEU A 84 2.46 18.31 8.55
N THR A 85 3.18 19.17 7.85
CA THR A 85 2.92 20.61 7.83
C THR A 85 1.71 20.93 6.95
N GLY A 86 1.22 22.18 6.99
CA GLY A 86 0.19 22.63 6.06
C GLY A 86 0.64 22.58 4.59
N GLY A 87 1.94 22.76 4.31
CA GLY A 87 2.49 22.66 2.95
C GLY A 87 2.51 21.23 2.43
N ASP A 88 2.79 20.27 3.30
CA ASP A 88 2.77 18.84 2.98
C ASP A 88 1.35 18.37 2.64
N GLN A 89 0.39 18.76 3.48
CA GLN A 89 -1.04 18.48 3.23
C GLN A 89 -1.52 19.10 1.92
N ALA A 90 -1.11 20.34 1.61
CA ALA A 90 -1.44 20.99 0.35
C ALA A 90 -0.85 20.26 -0.86
N THR A 91 0.37 19.74 -0.75
CA THR A 91 1.02 18.93 -1.79
C THR A 91 0.25 17.63 -2.05
N ILE A 92 -0.16 16.94 -0.99
CA ILE A 92 -0.96 15.71 -1.07
C ILE A 92 -2.32 16.00 -1.71
N VAL A 93 -3.02 17.04 -1.26
CA VAL A 93 -4.32 17.47 -1.81
C VAL A 93 -4.20 17.81 -3.29
N ALA A 94 -3.15 18.53 -3.69
CA ALA A 94 -2.92 18.88 -5.09
C ALA A 94 -2.67 17.64 -5.96
N ALA A 95 -1.93 16.65 -5.47
CA ALA A 95 -1.70 15.38 -6.17
C ALA A 95 -2.99 14.59 -6.38
N VAL A 96 -3.84 14.51 -5.34
CA VAL A 96 -5.18 13.90 -5.43
C VAL A 96 -6.03 14.61 -6.47
N GLN A 97 -6.17 15.93 -6.37
CA GLN A 97 -7.04 16.72 -7.25
C GLN A 97 -6.59 16.67 -8.72
N THR A 98 -5.29 16.72 -8.97
CA THR A 98 -4.73 16.64 -10.32
C THR A 98 -5.02 15.27 -10.96
N THR A 99 -4.79 14.19 -10.21
CA THR A 99 -4.90 12.83 -10.74
C THR A 99 -6.36 12.37 -10.84
N ALA A 100 -7.17 12.60 -9.81
CA ALA A 100 -8.60 12.31 -9.86
C ALA A 100 -9.31 13.18 -10.91
N GLY A 101 -8.90 14.46 -11.05
CA GLY A 101 -9.40 15.42 -12.04
C GLY A 101 -9.23 15.01 -13.51
N ALA A 102 -8.24 14.16 -13.79
CA ALA A 102 -8.03 13.60 -15.13
C ALA A 102 -9.08 12.53 -15.52
N ASN A 103 -9.94 12.12 -14.59
CA ASN A 103 -11.00 11.14 -14.81
C ASN A 103 -12.35 11.82 -15.06
N MET A 104 -13.24 11.08 -15.72
CA MET A 104 -14.60 11.50 -15.99
C MET A 104 -15.56 10.44 -15.48
N ALA A 105 -16.73 10.85 -14.98
CA ALA A 105 -17.86 9.94 -14.76
C ALA A 105 -19.12 10.50 -15.40
N ALA A 106 -19.87 9.67 -16.12
CA ALA A 106 -21.02 10.03 -16.94
C ALA A 106 -20.81 11.33 -17.73
N GLY A 107 -19.66 11.41 -18.42
CA GLY A 107 -19.30 12.53 -19.28
C GLY A 107 -18.89 13.84 -18.59
N VAL A 108 -18.71 13.83 -17.25
CA VAL A 108 -18.32 15.02 -16.48
C VAL A 108 -16.96 14.80 -15.83
N SER A 109 -16.06 15.77 -15.93
CA SER A 109 -14.77 15.77 -15.22
C SER A 109 -14.97 15.79 -13.70
N ILE A 110 -14.24 14.94 -12.98
CA ILE A 110 -14.44 14.76 -11.55
C ILE A 110 -13.49 15.64 -10.73
N ALA A 111 -14.03 16.70 -10.14
CA ALA A 111 -13.32 17.49 -9.13
C ALA A 111 -13.49 16.87 -7.74
N ILE A 112 -12.41 16.81 -6.96
CA ILE A 112 -12.42 16.37 -5.57
C ILE A 112 -12.33 17.59 -4.65
N ASN A 113 -13.32 17.75 -3.77
CA ASN A 113 -13.28 18.82 -2.76
C ASN A 113 -12.18 18.53 -1.74
N PRO A 114 -11.49 19.55 -1.18
CA PRO A 114 -10.50 19.32 -0.12
C PRO A 114 -11.05 18.56 1.09
N GLY A 115 -12.33 18.78 1.44
CA GLY A 115 -13.00 18.07 2.54
C GLY A 115 -13.33 16.60 2.25
N ASP A 116 -13.20 16.17 1.00
CA ASP A 116 -13.37 14.77 0.55
C ASP A 116 -12.06 13.98 0.57
N ILE A 117 -10.98 14.60 1.05
CA ILE A 117 -9.66 14.01 1.17
C ILE A 117 -9.34 13.91 2.66
N ALA A 118 -9.10 12.69 3.14
CA ALA A 118 -8.69 12.44 4.52
C ALA A 118 -7.32 11.77 4.52
N ILE A 119 -6.34 12.43 5.13
CA ILE A 119 -5.00 11.88 5.37
C ILE A 119 -4.99 11.22 6.74
N GLY A 120 -4.38 10.04 6.86
CA GLY A 120 -4.39 9.32 8.12
C GLY A 120 -3.68 7.98 8.09
N THR A 121 -4.19 7.04 8.89
CA THR A 121 -3.69 5.67 8.97
C THR A 121 -4.82 4.68 8.64
N TRP A 122 -4.45 3.58 8.00
CA TRP A 122 -5.36 2.47 7.76
C TRP A 122 -5.08 1.30 8.72
N ASN A 123 -6.14 0.77 9.32
CA ASN A 123 -6.10 -0.48 10.06
C ASN A 123 -6.68 -1.60 9.19
N PRO A 124 -5.86 -2.55 8.70
CA PRO A 124 -6.34 -3.63 7.82
C PRO A 124 -7.22 -4.66 8.54
N THR A 125 -7.11 -4.80 9.86
CA THR A 125 -7.91 -5.73 10.67
C THR A 125 -9.33 -5.22 10.85
N THR A 126 -9.49 -3.94 11.21
CA THR A 126 -10.80 -3.33 11.44
C THR A 126 -11.37 -2.65 10.19
N ARG A 127 -10.58 -2.60 9.09
CA ARG A 127 -10.87 -1.87 7.85
C ARG A 127 -11.30 -0.43 8.12
N THR A 128 -10.53 0.26 8.97
CA THR A 128 -10.86 1.61 9.44
C THR A 128 -9.77 2.58 9.07
N HIS A 129 -10.15 3.67 8.42
CA HIS A 129 -9.30 4.84 8.20
C HIS A 129 -9.46 5.81 9.38
N THR A 130 -8.34 6.13 10.03
CA THR A 130 -8.29 7.10 11.13
C THR A 130 -7.53 8.35 10.69
N PRO A 131 -8.19 9.51 10.52
CA PRO A 131 -7.52 10.74 10.14
C PRO A 131 -6.46 11.15 11.17
N THR A 132 -5.27 11.46 10.69
CA THR A 132 -4.16 11.97 11.52
C THR A 132 -3.14 12.64 10.62
N VAL A 133 -2.45 13.64 11.16
CA VAL A 133 -1.27 14.27 10.53
C VAL A 133 0.03 13.83 11.18
N ASN A 134 -0.05 13.06 12.27
CA ASN A 134 1.09 12.47 12.96
C ASN A 134 1.36 11.09 12.36
N GLN A 135 2.52 10.94 11.73
CA GLN A 135 2.95 9.72 11.04
C GLN A 135 1.85 9.05 10.17
N PRO A 136 1.14 9.79 9.30
CA PRO A 136 0.16 9.18 8.43
C PRO A 136 0.83 8.28 7.39
N LYS A 137 0.09 7.28 6.93
CA LYS A 137 0.53 6.34 5.88
C LYS A 137 -0.52 6.09 4.80
N ALA A 138 -1.73 6.58 5.01
CA ALA A 138 -2.85 6.37 4.12
C ALA A 138 -3.52 7.69 3.71
N VAL A 139 -4.12 7.69 2.52
CA VAL A 139 -4.99 8.75 2.04
C VAL A 139 -6.29 8.12 1.56
N ARG A 140 -7.41 8.63 2.06
CA ARG A 140 -8.76 8.28 1.64
C ARG A 140 -9.36 9.41 0.80
N VAL A 141 -9.98 9.05 -0.31
CA VAL A 141 -10.58 9.97 -1.27
C VAL A 141 -12.04 9.59 -1.50
N THR A 142 -12.92 10.59 -1.46
CA THR A 142 -14.33 10.45 -1.81
C THR A 142 -14.62 11.17 -3.12
N ALA A 143 -14.97 10.43 -4.16
CA ALA A 143 -15.44 10.98 -5.43
C ALA A 143 -16.97 10.95 -5.47
N ARG A 144 -17.61 12.06 -5.82
CA ARG A 144 -19.08 12.21 -5.75
C ARG A 144 -19.64 12.91 -6.98
N ARG A 145 -20.82 12.47 -7.41
CA ARG A 145 -21.76 13.13 -8.33
C ARG A 145 -23.04 13.37 -7.55
N ASP A 146 -23.14 14.51 -6.90
CA ASP A 146 -24.28 14.90 -6.06
C ASP A 146 -24.45 16.43 -6.02
N SER A 147 -25.27 16.95 -5.11
CA SER A 147 -25.43 18.40 -4.93
C SER A 147 -24.22 19.10 -4.33
N SER A 148 -23.28 18.35 -3.75
CA SER A 148 -22.08 18.87 -3.08
C SER A 148 -20.87 18.93 -4.03
N ALA A 149 -20.75 18.04 -5.01
CA ALA A 149 -19.76 18.15 -6.08
C ALA A 149 -20.19 17.47 -7.38
N ASN A 150 -19.68 17.99 -8.51
CA ASN A 150 -19.79 17.44 -9.87
C ASN A 150 -21.23 17.25 -10.41
N GLY A 151 -22.25 17.65 -9.65
CA GLY A 151 -23.66 17.60 -10.02
C GLY A 151 -24.23 16.17 -10.02
N PRO A 152 -25.52 15.98 -9.68
CA PRO A 152 -26.15 14.67 -9.75
C PRO A 152 -26.24 14.17 -11.20
N ILE A 153 -26.44 12.85 -11.37
CA ILE A 153 -26.58 12.25 -12.70
C ILE A 153 -28.04 12.34 -13.12
N SER A 154 -28.32 12.99 -14.25
CA SER A 154 -29.67 13.02 -14.82
C SER A 154 -30.13 11.63 -15.20
N THR A 155 -31.35 11.31 -14.84
CA THR A 155 -32.06 10.12 -15.33
C THR A 155 -32.76 10.46 -16.63
N PHE A 156 -32.88 9.47 -17.52
CA PHE A 156 -33.56 9.61 -18.79
C PHE A 156 -35.05 9.33 -18.62
N LEU A 157 -35.41 8.12 -18.19
CA LEU A 157 -36.78 7.62 -18.28
C LEU A 157 -37.51 7.63 -16.94
N ALA A 158 -36.78 7.51 -15.83
CA ALA A 158 -37.29 7.72 -14.47
C ALA A 158 -37.77 9.18 -14.26
N SER A 159 -37.35 10.11 -15.11
CA SER A 159 -37.83 11.50 -15.12
C SER A 159 -39.34 11.59 -15.33
N VAL A 160 -39.93 10.65 -16.08
CA VAL A 160 -41.39 10.59 -16.38
C VAL A 160 -42.22 10.34 -15.12
N ILE A 161 -41.64 9.67 -14.12
CA ILE A 161 -42.28 9.44 -12.81
C ILE A 161 -41.75 10.39 -11.71
N GLY A 162 -41.04 11.46 -12.10
CA GLY A 162 -40.59 12.52 -11.20
C GLY A 162 -39.20 12.32 -10.59
N LEU A 163 -38.51 11.22 -10.89
CA LEU A 163 -37.12 11.00 -10.47
C LEU A 163 -36.20 11.52 -11.55
N THR A 164 -35.78 12.78 -11.46
CA THR A 164 -35.01 13.48 -12.52
C THR A 164 -33.49 13.34 -12.41
N SER A 165 -32.99 12.86 -11.26
CA SER A 165 -31.57 12.64 -11.06
C SER A 165 -31.28 11.63 -9.93
N VAL A 166 -30.05 11.13 -9.91
CA VAL A 166 -29.53 10.23 -8.88
C VAL A 166 -28.15 10.70 -8.41
N ASN A 167 -27.90 10.57 -7.10
CA ASN A 167 -26.61 10.85 -6.50
C ASN A 167 -25.78 9.56 -6.47
N VAL A 168 -24.49 9.66 -6.81
CA VAL A 168 -23.57 8.52 -6.79
C VAL A 168 -22.26 8.94 -6.11
N VAL A 169 -21.76 8.08 -5.24
CA VAL A 169 -20.53 8.30 -4.49
C VAL A 169 -19.68 7.03 -4.57
N ALA A 170 -18.38 7.22 -4.70
CA ALA A 170 -17.36 6.19 -4.61
C ALA A 170 -16.26 6.64 -3.63
N VAL A 171 -15.66 5.69 -2.94
CA VAL A 171 -14.64 5.94 -1.94
C VAL A 171 -13.50 4.96 -2.19
N ALA A 172 -12.28 5.45 -2.08
CA ALA A 172 -11.08 4.63 -2.12
C ALA A 172 -10.13 5.03 -1.00
N THR A 173 -9.43 4.05 -0.43
CA THR A 173 -8.31 4.29 0.48
C THR A 173 -7.07 3.60 -0.06
N ALA A 174 -5.96 4.34 -0.13
CA ALA A 174 -4.65 3.78 -0.44
C ALA A 174 -3.73 3.93 0.77
N ASP A 175 -3.02 2.86 1.11
CA ASP A 175 -2.03 2.84 2.20
C ASP A 175 -0.63 2.57 1.63
N MET A 176 0.40 3.03 2.32
CA MET A 176 1.76 2.60 2.00
C MET A 176 1.91 1.11 2.29
N THR A 177 2.57 0.42 1.37
CA THR A 177 2.67 -1.05 1.41
C THR A 177 4.02 -1.46 1.97
N ALA A 178 4.14 -2.69 2.49
CA ALA A 178 5.44 -3.23 2.87
C ALA A 178 6.37 -3.31 1.65
N VAL A 179 7.68 -3.19 1.88
CA VAL A 179 8.69 -3.35 0.82
C VAL A 179 8.59 -4.75 0.24
N GLY A 180 8.26 -4.81 -1.04
CA GLY A 180 8.15 -6.04 -1.82
C GLY A 180 9.41 -6.40 -2.58
N GLN A 181 10.26 -5.44 -2.95
CA GLN A 181 11.56 -5.73 -3.60
C GLN A 181 12.56 -4.62 -3.33
N THR A 182 13.84 -4.98 -3.31
CA THR A 182 14.96 -4.06 -3.22
C THR A 182 15.71 -3.97 -4.55
N ALA A 183 16.20 -2.78 -4.87
CA ALA A 183 17.11 -2.54 -5.97
C ALA A 183 18.57 -2.86 -5.56
N PRO A 184 19.47 -3.11 -6.53
CA PRO A 184 20.89 -3.26 -6.23
C PRO A 184 21.45 -2.09 -5.43
N GLY A 185 22.21 -2.41 -4.37
CA GLY A 185 22.84 -1.45 -3.47
C GLY A 185 21.99 -0.99 -2.29
N GLN A 186 20.75 -1.48 -2.13
CA GLN A 186 19.88 -1.07 -1.01
C GLN A 186 20.11 -1.84 0.29
N LEU A 187 20.60 -3.09 0.24
CA LEU A 187 20.94 -3.81 1.47
C LEU A 187 22.31 -3.34 1.97
N ASP A 188 22.35 -2.70 3.14
CA ASP A 188 23.54 -2.00 3.64
C ASP A 188 24.61 -2.92 4.22
N VAL A 189 24.18 -4.12 4.66
CA VAL A 189 25.01 -5.03 5.45
C VAL A 189 24.73 -6.49 5.14
N PRO A 190 25.77 -7.34 5.23
CA PRO A 190 25.67 -8.76 4.89
C PRO A 190 25.19 -9.61 6.08
N PHE A 191 24.09 -9.21 6.71
CA PHE A 191 23.37 -10.00 7.70
C PHE A 191 21.87 -9.73 7.61
N GLY A 192 21.07 -10.69 8.08
CA GLY A 192 19.61 -10.59 8.10
C GLY A 192 19.03 -10.91 9.47
N ILE A 193 17.72 -10.71 9.60
CA ILE A 193 16.94 -10.99 10.81
C ILE A 193 15.98 -12.15 10.52
N SER A 194 15.86 -13.09 11.45
CA SER A 194 14.90 -14.20 11.33
C SER A 194 13.46 -13.70 11.51
N THR A 195 12.52 -14.27 10.77
CA THR A 195 11.07 -14.06 10.97
C THR A 195 10.65 -14.29 12.42
N PHE A 196 11.27 -15.25 13.11
CA PHE A 196 10.96 -15.58 14.49
C PHE A 196 11.15 -14.40 15.45
N TYR A 197 12.12 -13.51 15.22
CA TYR A 197 12.34 -12.31 16.04
C TYR A 197 11.06 -11.48 16.17
N PHE A 198 10.38 -11.25 15.05
CA PHE A 198 9.17 -10.44 14.97
C PHE A 198 7.96 -11.11 15.63
N THR A 199 7.97 -12.43 15.77
CA THR A 199 6.94 -13.16 16.53
C THR A 199 7.10 -13.03 18.04
N GLN A 200 8.32 -12.72 18.52
CA GLN A 200 8.65 -12.67 19.94
C GLN A 200 8.68 -11.24 20.51
N PHE A 201 9.27 -10.29 19.78
CA PHE A 201 9.48 -8.91 20.25
C PHE A 201 8.68 -7.88 19.44
N GLY A 202 8.67 -8.03 18.12
CA GLY A 202 8.21 -6.98 17.21
C GLY A 202 9.30 -5.94 16.94
N CYS A 203 8.93 -4.78 16.38
CA CYS A 203 9.85 -3.67 16.16
C CYS A 203 9.92 -2.76 17.41
N GLY A 204 10.98 -1.95 17.52
CA GLY A 204 11.26 -1.06 18.65
C GLY A 204 12.14 -1.68 19.72
N ASP A 205 12.28 -3.00 19.72
CA ASP A 205 13.12 -3.74 20.65
C ASP A 205 14.56 -3.87 20.18
N ALA A 206 15.44 -4.17 21.13
CA ALA A 206 16.84 -4.44 20.85
C ALA A 206 17.01 -5.78 20.13
N ILE A 207 17.99 -5.83 19.24
CA ILE A 207 18.47 -7.03 18.57
C ILE A 207 19.99 -7.10 18.65
N GLN A 208 20.51 -8.30 18.84
CA GLN A 208 21.92 -8.62 18.84
C GLN A 208 22.24 -9.38 17.56
N PHE A 209 23.09 -8.81 16.71
CA PHE A 209 23.51 -9.50 15.49
C PHE A 209 24.61 -10.56 15.76
N TYR A 210 25.31 -10.41 16.88
CA TYR A 210 26.29 -11.37 17.38
C TYR A 210 26.61 -11.08 18.87
N PRO A 211 26.88 -12.08 19.73
CA PRO A 211 26.85 -13.52 19.45
C PRO A 211 25.43 -14.02 19.19
N ASN A 212 25.29 -14.97 18.27
CA ASN A 212 24.06 -15.73 18.16
C ASN A 212 24.10 -16.88 19.16
N ASP A 213 23.57 -16.62 20.35
CA ASP A 213 23.51 -17.55 21.49
C ASP A 213 22.18 -18.35 21.52
N GLY A 214 21.39 -18.28 20.45
CA GLY A 214 20.08 -18.91 20.37
C GLY A 214 19.00 -18.20 21.18
N THR A 215 19.31 -17.06 21.81
CA THR A 215 18.26 -16.25 22.45
C THR A 215 17.39 -15.57 21.39
N PRO A 216 16.12 -15.28 21.72
CA PRO A 216 15.26 -14.52 20.85
C PRO A 216 15.85 -13.14 20.44
N GLN A 217 16.68 -12.51 21.28
CA GLN A 217 17.33 -11.25 20.94
C GLN A 217 18.47 -11.42 19.92
N ALA A 218 18.95 -12.65 19.70
CA ALA A 218 20.08 -12.93 18.84
C ALA A 218 19.71 -13.63 17.51
N CYS A 219 18.44 -13.57 17.08
CA CYS A 219 17.93 -14.26 15.88
C CYS A 219 18.34 -13.59 14.58
N SER A 220 19.64 -13.66 14.29
CA SER A 220 20.25 -13.07 13.11
C SER A 220 21.32 -13.99 12.55
N ALA A 221 21.64 -13.81 11.28
CA ALA A 221 22.68 -14.59 10.62
C ALA A 221 23.40 -13.76 9.57
N TRP A 222 24.69 -14.03 9.41
CA TRP A 222 25.50 -13.45 8.32
C TRP A 222 25.05 -14.03 7.00
N ASN A 223 25.22 -13.31 5.90
CA ASN A 223 25.08 -13.84 4.55
C ASN A 223 26.21 -13.32 3.66
N THR A 224 26.40 -13.91 2.48
CA THR A 224 27.37 -13.41 1.49
C THR A 224 26.68 -12.86 0.24
N PHE A 225 25.42 -12.45 0.39
CA PHE A 225 24.54 -12.07 -0.70
C PHE A 225 24.56 -13.14 -1.82
N ASP A 226 24.88 -12.74 -3.06
CA ASP A 226 25.01 -13.56 -4.25
C ASP A 226 26.44 -14.10 -4.48
N GLN A 227 27.39 -13.79 -3.57
CA GLN A 227 28.78 -14.17 -3.71
C GLN A 227 29.05 -15.57 -3.16
N SER A 228 29.91 -16.31 -3.85
CA SER A 228 30.32 -17.67 -3.50
C SER A 228 31.84 -17.80 -3.55
N PRO A 229 32.47 -18.61 -2.67
CA PRO A 229 31.87 -19.40 -1.59
C PRO A 229 31.46 -18.57 -0.37
N ALA A 230 30.42 -19.02 0.35
CA ALA A 230 29.94 -18.41 1.59
C ALA A 230 30.92 -18.66 2.75
N ASN A 231 31.93 -17.80 2.89
CA ASN A 231 32.94 -17.90 3.94
C ASN A 231 33.44 -16.52 4.42
N ALA A 232 34.26 -16.53 5.47
CA ALA A 232 34.77 -15.32 6.11
C ALA A 232 35.63 -14.42 5.19
N ASN A 233 36.32 -14.99 4.19
CA ASN A 233 37.10 -14.20 3.23
C ASN A 233 36.18 -13.40 2.31
N THR A 234 35.21 -14.08 1.70
CA THR A 234 34.20 -13.46 0.83
C THR A 234 33.44 -12.37 1.59
N LEU A 235 33.02 -12.66 2.82
CA LEU A 235 32.31 -11.72 3.67
C LEU A 235 33.16 -10.46 3.98
N ARG A 236 34.46 -10.61 4.26
CA ARG A 236 35.37 -9.45 4.41
C ARG A 236 35.46 -8.62 3.14
N THR A 237 35.63 -9.27 1.99
CA THR A 237 35.69 -8.58 0.70
C THR A 237 34.42 -7.79 0.42
N ILE A 238 33.25 -8.37 0.71
CA ILE A 238 31.95 -7.67 0.59
C ILE A 238 31.93 -6.43 1.50
N ILE A 239 32.27 -6.56 2.78
CA ILE A 239 32.20 -5.44 3.74
C ILE A 239 33.17 -4.31 3.36
N ASP A 240 34.41 -4.65 2.99
CA ASP A 240 35.37 -3.67 2.49
C ASP A 240 34.92 -3.06 1.16
N GLY A 241 34.23 -3.84 0.32
CA GLY A 241 33.61 -3.40 -0.90
C GLY A 241 32.49 -2.38 -0.67
N LEU A 242 31.58 -2.66 0.26
CA LEU A 242 30.48 -1.76 0.68
C LEU A 242 31.03 -0.45 1.26
N ARG A 243 32.13 -0.52 2.02
CA ARG A 243 32.81 0.68 2.57
C ARG A 243 33.42 1.54 1.47
N THR A 244 34.04 0.93 0.46
CA THR A 244 34.76 1.63 -0.61
C THR A 244 33.88 1.98 -1.81
N GLY A 245 32.65 1.45 -1.87
CA GLY A 245 31.78 1.56 -3.03
C GLY A 245 32.16 0.64 -4.20
N SER A 246 33.11 -0.29 -4.01
CA SER A 246 33.51 -1.26 -5.04
C SER A 246 32.61 -2.50 -5.12
N TYR A 247 31.66 -2.63 -4.17
CA TYR A 247 30.64 -3.67 -4.16
C TYR A 247 29.28 -3.04 -3.88
N GLN A 248 28.25 -3.53 -4.58
CA GLN A 248 26.85 -3.21 -4.32
C GLN A 248 26.12 -4.51 -4.03
N SER A 249 25.27 -4.51 -3.00
CA SER A 249 24.39 -5.65 -2.72
C SER A 249 23.46 -5.93 -3.90
N PRO A 250 23.06 -7.19 -4.13
CA PRO A 250 22.08 -7.51 -5.16
C PRO A 250 20.70 -6.95 -4.77
N GLY A 251 19.86 -6.71 -5.77
CA GLY A 251 18.43 -6.52 -5.54
C GLY A 251 17.80 -7.87 -5.20
N THR A 252 16.85 -7.86 -4.25
CA THR A 252 16.20 -9.08 -3.77
C THR A 252 14.68 -8.91 -3.73
N ALA A 253 13.97 -10.04 -3.79
CA ALA A 253 12.52 -10.14 -3.60
C ALA A 253 12.20 -11.26 -2.58
N PRO A 254 11.07 -11.18 -1.87
CA PRO A 254 10.53 -12.31 -1.12
C PRO A 254 10.42 -13.55 -2.00
N GLY A 255 10.96 -14.66 -1.52
CA GLY A 255 11.14 -15.91 -2.27
C GLY A 255 12.56 -16.13 -2.78
N ASP A 256 13.36 -15.07 -2.97
CA ASP A 256 14.78 -15.20 -3.29
C ASP A 256 15.52 -15.82 -2.11
N THR A 257 16.56 -16.59 -2.41
CA THR A 257 17.31 -17.34 -1.39
C THR A 257 18.71 -16.78 -1.24
N LEU A 258 19.11 -16.47 -0.01
CA LEU A 258 20.49 -16.10 0.34
C LEU A 258 21.14 -17.21 1.16
N ASN A 259 22.46 -17.35 1.03
CA ASN A 259 23.23 -18.28 1.87
C ASN A 259 23.58 -17.60 3.19
N PHE A 260 22.90 -18.02 4.25
CA PHE A 260 23.15 -17.59 5.62
C PHE A 260 24.17 -18.47 6.32
N THR A 261 24.92 -17.88 7.24
CA THR A 261 25.92 -18.55 8.07
C THR A 261 25.72 -18.11 9.51
N ASN A 262 25.27 -19.05 10.35
CA ASN A 262 25.24 -18.85 11.79
C ASN A 262 26.58 -19.28 12.42
N GLY A 263 27.21 -18.40 13.17
CA GLY A 263 28.44 -18.72 13.91
C GLY A 263 29.43 -17.57 14.04
N ASN A 264 30.57 -17.87 14.65
CA ASN A 264 31.63 -16.91 14.92
C ASN A 264 32.46 -16.62 13.66
N VAL A 265 32.21 -15.47 13.04
CA VAL A 265 33.04 -14.94 11.96
C VAL A 265 33.99 -13.85 12.49
N ALA A 266 34.66 -14.10 13.63
CA ALA A 266 35.55 -13.16 14.32
C ALA A 266 36.50 -12.37 13.40
N SER A 267 37.05 -13.03 12.37
CA SER A 267 37.97 -12.39 11.42
C SER A 267 37.35 -11.25 10.59
N VAL A 268 36.02 -11.12 10.56
CA VAL A 268 35.28 -10.10 9.80
C VAL A 268 35.12 -8.80 10.59
N PHE A 269 35.18 -8.86 11.92
CA PHE A 269 34.94 -7.70 12.80
C PHE A 269 35.81 -6.48 12.50
N PRO A 270 37.12 -6.61 12.19
CA PRO A 270 37.92 -5.44 11.81
C PRO A 270 37.36 -4.70 10.59
N SER A 271 36.95 -5.42 9.53
CA SER A 271 36.32 -4.81 8.35
C SER A 271 34.97 -4.20 8.69
N LEU A 272 34.15 -4.85 9.53
CA LEU A 272 32.85 -4.32 9.95
C LEU A 272 33.00 -3.06 10.81
N ILE A 273 33.97 -3.01 11.73
CA ILE A 273 34.25 -1.82 12.54
C ILE A 273 34.64 -0.65 11.65
N ASN A 274 35.44 -0.89 10.61
CA ASN A 274 35.80 0.14 9.64
C ASN A 274 34.58 0.63 8.86
N LEU A 275 33.68 -0.28 8.43
CA LEU A 275 32.44 0.09 7.76
C LEU A 275 31.53 0.91 8.70
N TYR A 276 31.30 0.44 9.93
CA TYR A 276 30.53 1.15 10.95
C TYR A 276 31.09 2.54 11.23
N ASN A 277 32.41 2.67 11.44
CA ASN A 277 33.04 3.97 11.67
C ASN A 277 32.94 4.92 10.47
N ALA A 278 32.84 4.38 9.25
CA ALA A 278 32.67 5.17 8.03
C ALA A 278 31.21 5.60 7.80
N LYS A 279 30.23 4.88 8.36
CA LYS A 279 28.80 5.07 8.07
C LYS A 279 27.98 5.64 9.23
N LYS A 280 28.43 5.49 10.48
CA LYS A 280 27.72 6.00 11.64
C LYS A 280 27.61 7.52 11.64
N ASP A 281 26.52 8.02 12.20
CA ASP A 281 26.29 9.44 12.44
C ASP A 281 27.15 9.98 13.61
N ALA A 282 27.01 11.28 13.88
CA ALA A 282 27.71 11.95 14.99
C ALA A 282 27.32 11.43 16.39
N SER A 283 26.15 10.78 16.52
CA SER A 283 25.68 10.15 17.74
C SER A 283 26.12 8.70 17.87
N GLY A 284 26.82 8.15 16.88
CA GLY A 284 27.26 6.76 16.84
C GLY A 284 26.15 5.79 16.42
N ASN A 285 25.10 6.25 15.74
CA ASN A 285 24.08 5.38 15.18
C ASN A 285 24.34 5.13 13.70
N TRP A 286 24.09 3.90 13.26
CA TRP A 286 24.07 3.55 11.84
C TRP A 286 22.80 2.77 11.52
N ASP A 287 21.90 3.42 10.79
CA ASP A 287 20.69 2.78 10.29
C ASP A 287 21.05 1.90 9.09
N VAL A 288 20.62 0.63 9.13
CA VAL A 288 20.89 -0.37 8.11
C VAL A 288 19.62 -1.06 7.66
N PHE A 289 19.48 -1.19 6.34
CA PHE A 289 18.41 -1.94 5.72
C PHE A 289 18.84 -3.39 5.47
N VAL A 290 18.06 -4.34 6.01
CA VAL A 290 18.43 -5.77 6.07
C VAL A 290 17.29 -6.68 5.62
N PRO A 291 17.61 -7.84 5.00
CA PRO A 291 16.60 -8.82 4.67
C PRO A 291 16.07 -9.54 5.92
N VAL A 292 14.78 -9.83 5.91
CA VAL A 292 14.13 -10.75 6.85
C VAL A 292 14.02 -12.10 6.17
N TYR A 293 14.64 -13.14 6.75
CA TYR A 293 14.64 -14.49 6.20
C TYR A 293 13.74 -15.42 7.00
N ASP A 294 13.16 -16.40 6.31
CA ASP A 294 12.29 -17.39 6.94
C ASP A 294 13.08 -18.34 7.83
N SER A 295 12.74 -18.38 9.11
CA SER A 295 13.32 -19.31 10.06
C SER A 295 12.38 -19.53 11.25
N PRO A 296 12.12 -20.79 11.65
CA PRO A 296 11.13 -21.11 12.68
C PRO A 296 11.65 -20.90 14.11
N SER A 297 12.96 -20.70 14.31
CA SER A 297 13.56 -20.37 15.60
C SER A 297 14.89 -19.65 15.45
N CYS A 298 15.59 -19.40 16.57
CA CYS A 298 16.91 -18.77 16.60
C CYS A 298 18.04 -19.79 16.72
N ALA A 299 17.73 -21.08 16.65
CA ALA A 299 18.71 -22.16 16.72
C ALA A 299 19.69 -22.08 15.56
N ALA A 300 20.99 -22.24 15.84
CA ALA A 300 22.03 -22.13 14.81
C ALA A 300 21.85 -23.09 13.62
N SER A 301 21.27 -24.27 13.86
CA SER A 301 20.93 -25.27 12.84
C SER A 301 19.86 -24.83 11.85
N GLU A 302 19.00 -23.89 12.23
CA GLU A 302 17.87 -23.41 11.42
C GLU A 302 18.15 -22.07 10.74
N ASN A 303 19.23 -21.39 11.15
CA ASN A 303 19.62 -20.07 10.65
C ASN A 303 20.92 -20.14 9.81
N SER A 304 21.15 -21.28 9.15
CA SER A 304 22.33 -21.55 8.32
C SER A 304 21.93 -22.23 7.01
N GLY A 305 22.67 -21.94 5.94
CA GLY A 305 22.42 -22.45 4.60
C GLY A 305 21.53 -21.54 3.77
N ALA A 306 20.95 -22.09 2.71
CA ALA A 306 20.12 -21.38 1.75
C ALA A 306 18.72 -21.14 2.35
N LEU A 307 18.44 -19.91 2.79
CA LEU A 307 17.15 -19.53 3.40
C LEU A 307 16.43 -18.46 2.55
N PRO A 308 15.10 -18.57 2.36
CA PRO A 308 14.35 -17.62 1.57
C PRO A 308 14.13 -16.30 2.34
N ILE A 309 14.20 -15.18 1.63
CA ILE A 309 13.78 -13.87 2.12
C ILE A 309 12.25 -13.83 2.12
N VAL A 310 11.65 -13.23 3.14
CA VAL A 310 10.19 -13.03 3.21
C VAL A 310 9.79 -11.55 3.35
N GLY A 311 10.76 -10.67 3.60
CA GLY A 311 10.51 -9.25 3.81
C GLY A 311 11.78 -8.51 4.18
N TYR A 312 11.63 -7.30 4.72
CA TYR A 312 12.75 -6.42 5.02
C TYR A 312 12.53 -5.65 6.32
N ALA A 313 13.64 -5.36 6.99
CA ALA A 313 13.62 -4.61 8.23
C ALA A 313 14.72 -3.57 8.23
N GLU A 314 14.53 -2.57 9.07
CA GLU A 314 15.55 -1.59 9.34
C GLU A 314 16.01 -1.68 10.78
N ALA A 315 17.31 -1.67 10.98
CA ALA A 315 17.93 -1.76 12.29
C ALA A 315 18.90 -0.61 12.50
N ARG A 316 18.82 0.03 13.66
CA ARG A 316 19.78 1.04 14.10
C ARG A 316 20.90 0.38 14.88
N ILE A 317 22.07 0.22 14.27
CA ILE A 317 23.27 -0.28 14.95
C ILE A 317 23.83 0.84 15.83
N THR A 318 24.01 0.55 17.11
CA THR A 318 24.52 1.49 18.12
C THR A 318 25.89 1.10 18.65
N ASN A 319 26.30 -0.16 18.44
CA ASN A 319 27.54 -0.68 18.98
C ASN A 319 28.08 -1.84 18.13
N VAL A 320 29.35 -1.75 17.76
CA VAL A 320 30.12 -2.82 17.11
C VAL A 320 31.45 -2.95 17.84
N GLN A 321 31.68 -4.10 18.47
CA GLN A 321 32.86 -4.39 19.27
C GLN A 321 33.68 -5.51 18.63
N GLY A 322 35.00 -5.33 18.57
CA GLY A 322 35.92 -6.39 18.14
C GLY A 322 36.26 -7.36 19.26
N SER A 323 37.40 -8.03 19.13
CA SER A 323 37.96 -8.89 20.18
C SER A 323 38.07 -8.15 21.53
N PRO A 324 37.74 -8.79 22.66
CA PRO A 324 37.34 -10.21 22.80
C PRO A 324 35.83 -10.48 22.59
N ASN A 325 34.99 -9.44 22.63
CA ASN A 325 33.54 -9.59 22.73
C ASN A 325 32.88 -9.95 21.39
N HIS A 326 33.38 -9.37 20.29
CA HIS A 326 32.80 -9.52 18.96
C HIS A 326 31.31 -9.13 18.91
N LEU A 327 30.84 -8.17 19.70
CA LEU A 327 29.40 -7.87 19.86
C LEU A 327 28.87 -6.90 18.80
N ILE A 328 27.66 -7.14 18.29
CA ILE A 328 26.90 -6.16 17.48
C ILE A 328 25.53 -5.96 18.12
N THR A 329 25.23 -4.73 18.51
CA THR A 329 23.94 -4.36 19.12
C THR A 329 23.22 -3.35 18.25
N ALA A 330 21.92 -3.57 18.07
CA ALA A 330 21.04 -2.68 17.32
C ALA A 330 19.63 -2.63 17.92
N THR A 331 18.81 -1.74 17.39
CA THR A 331 17.36 -1.66 17.68
C THR A 331 16.61 -1.74 16.36
N VAL A 332 15.61 -2.61 16.28
CA VAL A 332 14.77 -2.70 15.07
C VAL A 332 13.83 -1.49 15.04
N LEU A 333 13.82 -0.73 13.95
CA LEU A 333 13.03 0.49 13.83
C LEU A 333 11.61 0.18 13.33
N CYS A 334 10.61 0.91 13.81
CA CYS A 334 9.21 0.74 13.42
C CYS A 334 8.78 1.76 12.36
N ASN A 335 7.90 1.35 11.44
CA ASN A 335 7.24 2.24 10.47
C ASN A 335 8.24 3.13 9.71
N ILE A 336 9.31 2.53 9.23
CA ILE A 336 10.28 3.24 8.39
C ILE A 336 9.83 3.17 6.93
N PHE A 337 9.96 4.28 6.22
CA PHE A 337 9.58 4.41 4.83
C PHE A 337 10.84 4.42 3.97
N GLU A 338 10.97 3.41 3.13
CA GLU A 338 12.13 3.22 2.28
C GLU A 338 11.82 3.65 0.83
N GLY A 339 12.59 4.61 0.35
CA GLY A 339 12.56 5.10 -1.03
C GLY A 339 13.12 4.08 -2.02
N ASN A 340 12.87 4.28 -3.31
CA ASN A 340 13.43 3.47 -4.40
C ASN A 340 13.23 1.94 -4.27
N THR A 341 12.22 1.50 -3.51
CA THR A 341 11.80 0.12 -3.36
C THR A 341 10.52 -0.13 -4.15
N THR A 342 10.22 -1.40 -4.45
CA THR A 342 8.90 -1.77 -4.98
C THR A 342 7.96 -2.10 -3.83
N GLY A 343 6.72 -1.62 -3.88
CA GLY A 343 5.66 -1.95 -2.91
C GLY A 343 5.03 -3.32 -3.16
N GLY A 344 4.12 -3.72 -2.27
CA GLY A 344 3.34 -4.96 -2.39
C GLY A 344 3.98 -6.21 -1.79
N GLY A 345 4.95 -6.04 -0.89
CA GLY A 345 5.56 -7.14 -0.17
C GLY A 345 4.60 -7.83 0.82
N PRO A 346 4.93 -9.07 1.25
CA PRO A 346 4.32 -9.68 2.43
C PRO A 346 4.42 -8.73 3.64
N PRO A 347 3.52 -8.82 4.62
CA PRO A 347 3.50 -7.93 5.79
C PRO A 347 4.67 -8.16 6.77
N TYR A 348 5.74 -8.84 6.32
CA TYR A 348 6.88 -9.17 7.16
C TYR A 348 7.87 -8.02 7.16
N GLY A 349 8.01 -7.40 8.33
CA GLY A 349 8.94 -6.33 8.60
C GLY A 349 8.27 -4.95 8.70
N PRO A 350 8.87 -4.02 9.47
CA PRO A 350 8.30 -2.71 9.77
C PRO A 350 8.53 -1.65 8.67
N VAL A 351 9.10 -2.05 7.52
CA VAL A 351 9.53 -1.12 6.47
C VAL A 351 8.50 -1.05 5.36
N LEU A 352 8.06 0.16 5.07
CA LEU A 352 7.06 0.50 4.08
C LEU A 352 7.75 1.07 2.83
N SER A 353 7.30 0.65 1.65
CA SER A 353 7.66 1.28 0.39
C SER A 353 6.87 2.57 0.22
N THR A 354 7.51 3.55 -0.42
CA THR A 354 6.85 4.79 -0.84
C THR A 354 5.90 4.59 -2.04
N ILE A 355 5.77 3.35 -2.56
CA ILE A 355 4.75 2.94 -3.53
C ILE A 355 3.51 2.44 -2.79
N PRO A 356 2.35 3.12 -2.93
CA PRO A 356 1.12 2.75 -2.26
C PRO A 356 0.35 1.65 -2.97
N GLY A 357 -0.60 1.06 -2.25
CA GLY A 357 -1.57 0.10 -2.77
C GLY A 357 -2.98 0.42 -2.26
N LEU A 358 -4.00 0.05 -3.04
CA LEU A 358 -5.41 0.19 -2.63
C LEU A 358 -5.73 -0.83 -1.54
N VAL A 359 -6.43 -0.39 -0.50
CA VAL A 359 -6.82 -1.20 0.67
C VAL A 359 -8.32 -1.21 0.93
N GLU A 360 -9.04 -0.26 0.33
CA GLU A 360 -10.51 -0.12 0.35
C GLU A 360 -11.01 0.40 -0.98
#